data_AF-A0A257MR47-F1
#
_entry.id   AF-A0A257MR47-F1
#
_cell.length_a   1.000
_cell.length_b   1.000
_cell.length_c   1.000
_cell.angle_alpha   90.00
_cell.angle_beta   90.00
_cell.angle_gamma   90.00
#
_symmetry.space_group_name_H-M   'P 1'
#
loop_
_entity.id
_entity.type
_entity.pdbx_description
1 polymer ?
#
loop_
_entity_poly.entity_id
_entity_poly.type
_entity_poly.pdbx_seq_one_letter_code
_entity_poly.pdbx_strand_id
1 'polypeptide(L)'
;MNALVLIALISLLQAPHFDMQGTINRVSSPSSMVIGNGTLNKTVVLDGIDASGLNNKQYNYLMSDIQGYLTGKKVLVNGSYIYFDLVGSYNAQSINRMIEKKISDLEQMSYLFCEGYDC
;
A
#
# COMPACT_ATOMS: atom_id res chain seq x y z
N MET A 1 -41.36 13.89 11.32
CA MET A 1 -40.15 13.17 10.87
C MET A 1 -39.41 12.71 12.12
N ASN A 2 -39.41 11.40 12.37
CA ASN A 2 -38.98 10.82 13.65
C ASN A 2 -37.45 10.90 13.82
N ALA A 3 -36.99 11.52 14.90
CA ALA A 3 -35.57 11.55 15.30
C ALA A 3 -34.95 10.14 15.42
N LEU A 4 -35.77 9.11 15.67
CA LEU A 4 -35.40 7.70 15.67
C LEU A 4 -34.90 7.18 14.31
N VAL A 5 -35.41 7.72 13.19
CA VAL A 5 -34.94 7.32 11.85
C VAL A 5 -33.52 7.85 11.60
N LEU A 6 -33.20 9.04 12.14
CA LEU A 6 -31.88 9.65 11.97
C LEU A 6 -30.79 8.89 12.76
N ILE A 7 -31.11 8.43 13.98
CA ILE A 7 -30.17 7.65 14.81
C ILE A 7 -29.87 6.29 14.18
N ALA A 8 -30.87 5.61 13.62
CA ALA A 8 -30.69 4.33 12.92
C ALA A 8 -29.81 4.47 11.66
N LEU A 9 -29.93 5.58 10.92
CA LEU A 9 -29.08 5.88 9.76
C LEU A 9 -27.63 6.19 10.13
N ILE A 10 -27.38 6.82 11.28
CA ILE A 10 -26.02 7.14 11.74
C ILE A 10 -25.28 5.87 12.22
N SER A 11 -25.98 4.89 12.80
CA SER A 11 -25.40 3.59 13.18
C SER A 11 -25.01 2.68 12.01
N LEU A 12 -25.43 3.01 10.78
CA LEU A 12 -25.05 2.30 9.55
C LEU A 12 -23.74 2.80 8.93
N LEU A 13 -23.15 3.88 9.46
CA LEU A 13 -21.77 4.26 9.15
C LEU A 13 -20.83 3.28 9.86
N GLN A 14 -20.72 2.08 9.33
CA GLN A 14 -19.71 1.12 9.76
C GLN A 14 -18.34 1.77 9.56
N ALA A 15 -17.64 2.04 10.67
CA ALA A 15 -16.23 2.37 10.59
C ALA A 15 -15.53 1.27 9.80
N PRO A 16 -14.56 1.60 8.92
CA PRO A 16 -13.84 0.58 8.17
C PRO A 16 -13.21 -0.39 9.18
N HIS A 17 -13.71 -1.63 9.16
CA HIS A 17 -13.14 -2.70 9.95
C HIS A 17 -11.84 -3.13 9.27
N PHE A 18 -10.71 -2.88 9.94
CA PHE A 18 -9.42 -3.37 9.52
C PHE A 18 -9.18 -4.75 10.12
N ASP A 19 -8.72 -5.69 9.31
CA ASP A 19 -8.39 -7.06 9.74
C ASP A 19 -7.23 -7.08 10.72
N MET A 20 -6.32 -6.11 10.60
CA MET A 20 -5.06 -6.06 11.33
C MET A 20 -4.50 -4.64 11.36
N GLN A 21 -3.83 -4.31 12.45
CA GLN A 21 -2.91 -3.17 12.57
C GLN A 21 -1.50 -3.69 12.85
N GLY A 22 -0.49 -3.02 12.33
CA GLY A 22 0.90 -3.37 12.61
C GLY A 22 1.90 -2.40 11.97
N THR A 23 3.14 -2.85 11.89
CA THR A 23 4.27 -2.15 11.28
C THR A 23 4.77 -2.94 10.08
N ILE A 24 5.09 -2.26 8.98
CA ILE A 24 5.75 -2.91 7.83
C ILE A 24 7.18 -3.28 8.25
N ASN A 25 7.43 -4.58 8.42
CA ASN A 25 8.75 -5.10 8.79
C ASN A 25 9.65 -5.27 7.56
N ARG A 26 9.07 -5.61 6.40
CA ARG A 26 9.79 -5.83 5.15
C ARG A 26 8.88 -5.64 3.95
N VAL A 27 9.40 -5.05 2.87
CA VAL A 27 8.79 -5.10 1.54
C VAL A 27 9.50 -6.17 0.72
N SER A 28 8.79 -7.26 0.39
CA SER A 28 9.34 -8.41 -0.32
C SER A 28 9.32 -8.24 -1.85
N SER A 29 8.30 -7.56 -2.36
CA SER A 29 8.13 -7.15 -3.76
C SER A 29 7.20 -5.93 -3.82
N PRO A 30 6.98 -5.28 -4.98
CA PRO A 30 5.99 -4.21 -5.09
C PRO A 30 4.59 -4.63 -4.63
N SER A 31 4.24 -5.90 -4.84
CA SER A 31 2.95 -6.50 -4.49
C SER A 31 2.96 -7.35 -3.21
N SER A 32 4.03 -7.37 -2.42
CA SER A 32 4.07 -8.20 -1.21
C SER A 32 4.88 -7.58 -0.07
N MET A 33 4.28 -7.56 1.12
CA MET A 33 4.89 -6.98 2.32
C MET A 33 4.66 -7.87 3.53
N VAL A 34 5.59 -7.83 4.47
CA VAL A 34 5.47 -8.47 5.78
C VAL A 34 5.12 -7.40 6.79
N ILE A 35 3.99 -7.56 7.45
CA ILE A 35 3.50 -6.66 8.51
C ILE A 35 3.57 -7.43 9.83
N GLY A 36 4.13 -6.81 10.86
CA GLY A 36 4.18 -7.39 12.20
C GLY A 36 3.55 -6.50 13.25
N ASN A 37 3.04 -7.11 14.32
CA ASN A 37 2.43 -6.40 15.46
C ASN A 37 3.15 -6.69 16.80
N GLY A 38 4.41 -7.13 16.73
CA GLY A 38 5.22 -7.49 17.89
C GLY A 38 5.09 -8.96 18.32
N THR A 39 3.99 -9.63 17.97
CA THR A 39 3.76 -11.05 18.33
C THR A 39 3.67 -11.96 17.11
N LEU A 40 3.13 -11.44 16.00
CA LEU A 40 2.94 -12.19 14.75
C LEU A 40 3.45 -11.37 13.56
N ASN A 41 3.90 -12.09 12.53
CA ASN A 41 4.21 -11.55 11.21
C ASN A 41 3.20 -12.13 10.20
N LYS A 42 2.60 -11.27 9.38
CA LYS A 42 1.70 -11.64 8.30
C LYS A 42 2.27 -11.12 6.98
N THR A 43 2.44 -12.01 6.01
CA THR A 43 2.67 -11.61 4.62
C THR A 43 1.34 -11.20 4.02
N VAL A 44 1.26 -9.99 3.47
CA VAL A 44 0.11 -9.48 2.74
C VAL A 44 0.51 -9.38 1.27
N VAL A 45 -0.30 -9.98 0.40
CA VAL A 45 -0.20 -9.83 -1.05
C VAL A 45 -1.17 -8.72 -1.44
N LEU A 46 -0.67 -7.74 -2.17
CA LEU A 46 -1.38 -6.51 -2.50
C LEU A 46 -2.12 -6.66 -3.82
N ASP A 47 -3.38 -6.28 -3.82
CA ASP A 47 -4.21 -6.29 -5.02
C ASP A 47 -3.97 -5.07 -5.90
N GLY A 48 -4.10 -5.25 -7.21
CA GLY A 48 -4.01 -4.17 -8.21
C GLY A 48 -2.62 -3.57 -8.35
N ILE A 49 -1.57 -4.36 -8.14
CA ILE A 49 -0.18 -3.96 -8.38
C ILE A 49 0.42 -4.84 -9.47
N ASP A 50 0.78 -4.24 -10.61
CA ASP A 50 1.42 -4.94 -11.72
C ASP A 50 2.74 -4.28 -12.12
N ALA A 51 3.86 -4.86 -11.68
CA ALA A 51 5.19 -4.37 -12.00
C ALA A 51 5.82 -5.06 -13.24
N SER A 52 5.04 -5.84 -14.01
CA SER A 52 5.57 -6.65 -15.12
C SER A 52 6.07 -5.82 -16.31
N GLY A 53 5.61 -4.58 -16.45
CA GLY A 53 6.07 -3.63 -17.46
C GLY A 53 7.42 -2.96 -17.15
N LEU A 54 7.96 -3.14 -15.94
CA LEU A 54 9.22 -2.51 -15.53
C LEU A 54 10.43 -3.33 -15.99
N ASN A 55 11.45 -2.64 -16.52
CA ASN A 55 12.78 -3.22 -16.69
C ASN A 55 13.52 -3.37 -15.33
N ASN A 56 14.70 -4.01 -15.33
CA ASN A 56 15.39 -4.30 -14.07
C ASN A 56 15.83 -3.03 -13.34
N LYS A 57 16.29 -1.99 -14.06
CA LYS A 57 16.66 -0.71 -13.46
C LYS A 57 15.46 -0.01 -12.80
N GLN A 58 14.32 0.06 -13.49
CA GLN A 58 13.08 0.63 -12.95
C GLN A 58 12.58 -0.17 -11.75
N TYR A 59 12.57 -1.50 -11.84
CA TYR A 59 12.15 -2.37 -10.75
C TYR A 59 13.06 -2.21 -9.52
N ASN A 60 14.38 -2.17 -9.71
CA ASN A 60 15.34 -1.98 -8.64
C ASN A 60 15.21 -0.60 -7.98
N TYR A 61 15.00 0.44 -8.79
CA TYR A 61 14.74 1.79 -8.28
C TYR A 61 13.45 1.82 -7.46
N LEU A 62 12.35 1.27 -8.00
CA LEU A 62 11.07 1.16 -7.30
C LEU A 62 11.25 0.44 -5.97
N MET A 63 11.89 -0.74 -5.98
CA MET A 63 12.09 -1.54 -4.77
C MET A 63 12.89 -0.80 -3.71
N SER A 64 13.96 -0.12 -4.09
CA SER A 64 14.78 0.69 -3.17
C SER A 64 13.95 1.83 -2.56
N ASP A 65 13.21 2.57 -3.39
CA ASP A 65 12.38 3.70 -2.96
C ASP A 65 11.26 3.25 -2.01
N ILE A 66 10.48 2.22 -2.37
CA ILE A 66 9.39 1.74 -1.52
C ILE A 66 9.91 1.06 -0.26
N GLN A 67 11.04 0.34 -0.30
CA GLN A 67 11.64 -0.25 0.90
C GLN A 67 12.10 0.84 1.88
N GLY A 68 12.81 1.85 1.38
CA GLY A 68 13.29 2.96 2.19
C GLY A 68 12.15 3.79 2.78
N TYR A 69 11.07 3.99 2.04
CA TYR A 69 9.93 4.79 2.49
C TYR A 69 8.99 4.05 3.44
N LEU A 70 8.69 2.77 3.17
CA LEU A 70 7.61 2.04 3.84
C LEU A 70 8.05 1.24 5.06
N THR A 71 9.29 0.76 5.11
CA THR A 71 9.76 -0.05 6.23
C THR A 71 9.68 0.76 7.54
N GLY A 72 9.12 0.15 8.58
CA GLY A 72 8.90 0.80 9.88
C GLY A 72 7.64 1.68 9.96
N LYS A 73 6.87 1.85 8.87
CA LYS A 73 5.60 2.59 8.91
C LYS A 73 4.50 1.76 9.57
N LYS A 74 3.69 2.42 10.40
CA LYS A 74 2.47 1.85 10.98
C LYS A 74 1.36 1.84 9.94
N VAL A 75 0.64 0.74 9.88
CA VAL A 75 -0.37 0.47 8.86
C VAL A 75 -1.57 -0.29 9.38
N LEU A 76 -2.66 -0.13 8.65
CA LEU A 76 -3.92 -0.84 8.81
C LEU A 76 -4.15 -1.70 7.56
N VAL A 77 -4.58 -2.93 7.75
CA VAL A 77 -4.80 -3.92 6.68
C VAL A 77 -6.30 -4.18 6.54
N ASN A 78 -6.80 -4.15 5.32
CA ASN A 78 -8.16 -4.56 4.97
C ASN A 78 -8.08 -5.47 3.74
N GLY A 79 -8.17 -6.78 3.95
CA GLY A 79 -7.91 -7.80 2.96
C GLY A 79 -6.51 -7.67 2.35
N SER A 80 -6.48 -7.39 1.05
CA SER A 80 -5.28 -7.19 0.24
C SER A 80 -4.89 -5.71 0.08
N TYR A 81 -5.51 -4.80 0.84
CA TYR A 81 -5.21 -3.37 0.83
C TYR A 81 -4.55 -2.95 2.13
N ILE A 82 -3.51 -2.12 2.03
CA ILE A 82 -2.82 -1.53 3.17
C ILE A 82 -3.01 -0.02 3.16
N TYR A 83 -3.23 0.56 4.33
CA TYR A 83 -3.39 2.00 4.55
C TYR A 83 -2.42 2.47 5.63
N PHE A 84 -1.93 3.71 5.52
CA PHE A 84 -1.15 4.29 6.61
C PHE A 84 -2.04 4.54 7.83
N ASP A 85 -1.53 4.12 8.99
CA ASP A 85 -2.09 4.48 10.28
C ASP A 85 -1.56 5.86 10.68
N LEU A 86 -2.48 6.82 10.83
CA LEU A 86 -2.19 8.20 11.18
C LEU A 86 -2.60 8.53 12.62
N VAL A 87 -2.55 7.55 13.53
CA VAL A 87 -2.77 7.74 14.98
C VAL A 87 -4.15 8.37 15.27
N GLY A 88 -5.20 7.59 15.05
CA GLY A 88 -6.61 8.00 15.24
C GLY A 88 -7.33 8.40 13.95
N SER A 89 -6.63 8.35 12.81
CA SER A 89 -7.20 8.41 11.47
C SER A 89 -6.41 7.47 10.54
N TYR A 90 -6.90 7.26 9.33
CA TYR A 90 -6.21 6.51 8.29
C TYR A 90 -6.15 7.32 7.01
N ASN A 91 -5.13 7.10 6.20
CA ASN A 91 -5.09 7.69 4.87
C ASN A 91 -6.12 6.98 3.98
N ALA A 92 -7.05 7.71 3.35
CA ALA A 92 -8.03 7.14 2.43
C ALA A 92 -7.38 6.55 1.17
N GLN A 93 -6.18 7.02 0.79
CA GLN A 93 -5.38 6.42 -0.26
C GLN A 93 -4.62 5.21 0.29
N SER A 94 -4.84 4.05 -0.34
CA SER A 94 -4.08 2.84 -0.04
C SER A 94 -2.64 2.95 -0.52
N ILE A 95 -1.75 2.26 0.19
CA ILE A 95 -0.37 2.02 -0.23
C ILE A 95 -0.34 1.33 -1.59
N ASN A 96 -1.29 0.44 -1.87
CA ASN A 96 -1.44 -0.19 -3.19
C ASN A 96 -1.52 0.86 -4.30
N ARG A 97 -2.44 1.83 -4.17
CA ARG A 97 -2.61 2.88 -5.18
C ARG A 97 -1.39 3.78 -5.30
N MET A 98 -0.66 4.00 -4.21
CA MET A 98 0.60 4.76 -4.25
C MET A 98 1.69 4.01 -5.03
N ILE A 99 1.84 2.70 -4.82
CA ILE A 99 2.83 1.88 -5.52
C ILE A 99 2.48 1.75 -7.00
N GLU A 100 1.22 1.45 -7.30
CA GLU A 100 0.75 1.33 -8.70
C GLU A 100 0.95 2.63 -9.48
N LYS A 101 0.71 3.78 -8.84
CA LYS A 101 1.04 5.08 -9.44
C LYS A 101 2.55 5.21 -9.72
N LYS A 102 3.41 4.84 -8.77
CA LYS A 102 4.87 4.88 -8.96
C LYS A 102 5.33 3.98 -10.10
N ILE A 103 4.71 2.81 -10.26
CA ILE A 103 4.97 1.92 -11.40
C ILE A 103 4.62 2.63 -12.71
N SER A 104 3.39 3.13 -12.83
CA SER A 104 2.95 3.85 -14.04
C SER A 104 3.81 5.07 -14.37
N ASP A 105 4.25 5.82 -13.35
CA ASP A 105 5.16 6.96 -13.54
C ASP A 105 6.53 6.49 -14.07
N LEU A 106 7.06 5.36 -13.57
CA LEU A 106 8.33 4.79 -14.04
C LEU A 106 8.26 4.28 -15.48
N GLU A 107 7.16 3.63 -15.85
CA GLU A 107 6.92 3.17 -17.23
C GLU A 107 6.95 4.34 -18.24
N GLN A 108 6.43 5.50 -17.84
CA GLN A 108 6.44 6.72 -18.65
C GLN A 108 7.82 7.40 -18.71
N MET A 109 8.72 7.10 -17.76
CA MET A 109 10.07 7.67 -17.65
C MET A 109 11.16 6.72 -18.17
N SER A 110 10.85 5.91 -19.18
CA SER A 110 11.76 4.89 -19.72
C SER A 110 13.15 5.43 -20.10
N TYR A 111 13.22 6.67 -20.60
CA TYR A 111 14.47 7.33 -21.02
C TYR A 111 15.48 7.59 -19.87
N LEU A 112 15.02 7.65 -18.61
CA LEU A 112 15.91 7.82 -17.44
C LEU A 112 16.51 6.49 -16.97
N PHE A 113 15.96 5.37 -17.44
CA PHE A 113 16.30 4.02 -16.98
C PHE A 113 16.72 3.10 -18.14
N CYS A 114 17.44 3.64 -19.13
CA CYS A 114 17.98 2.84 -20.25
C CYS A 114 18.92 1.74 -19.75
N GLU A 115 18.81 0.53 -20.30
CA GLU A 115 19.71 -0.59 -20.04
C GLU A 115 20.65 -0.81 -21.23
N GLY A 116 21.96 -0.71 -21.02
CA GLY A 116 22.95 -0.86 -22.10
C GLY A 116 23.02 0.36 -23.02
N TYR A 117 23.08 0.12 -24.34
CA TYR A 117 23.18 1.16 -25.37
C TYR A 117 21.82 1.62 -25.91
N ASP A 118 20.71 1.00 -25.49
CA ASP A 118 19.39 1.32 -25.99
C ASP A 118 18.72 2.37 -25.10
N CYS A 119 18.86 3.62 -25.55
CA CYS A 119 17.85 4.66 -25.54
C CYS A 119 17.52 4.97 -27.02
#